data_AF-M0M419-F1
#
_entry.id   AF-M0M419-F1
#
_cell.length_a   1.000
_cell.length_b   1.000
_cell.length_c   1.000
_cell.angle_alpha   90.00
_cell.angle_beta   90.00
_cell.angle_gamma   90.00
#
_symmetry.space_group_name_H-M   'P 1'
#
loop_
_entity.id
_entity.type
_entity.pdbx_description
1 polymer ?
#
loop_
_entity_poly.entity_id
_entity_poly.type
_entity_poly.pdbx_seq_one_letter_code
_entity_poly.pdbx_strand_id
1 'polypeptide(L)'
;MTDLLSLSGLRTQFATDRGTVKAVDGLDLTVEKGETVGLVGESGSGKSVTALSTMGLVDSPGRVVDGSVEFHDADLARTFAEEYRGDFADPERGTVDLTRAPDDAMRRVRGGEMSMIFQDPMTSLNPAVPVGEQVAESLRLHQYGGRRKDSWFNAVREVVPRVGSGLDDRVLEDTIEMLSAVGIPEPAARVEEFPHEFSGGMRQRVLIAIALACRPQLLIADEPTTALDVTIQAQILDLINDLQDEFGMSVLFITHDLGVVAETCDRVAVMYAGEIVEEGPVEEIFANPSHPYTYTLLESIPREDADRLTPIEGNVPDLIDLPEGCRFAPRCPWAHAECREDPIPYLQHGPEDVNHRSKCVLQEFDTSEYGTDEGVAATDEPTAAPDRTGEPLVSVEGMKKHFSQTEGLLDSWLASDTKPVRAVDGVDFDVYEGETLGLVGESGCGKSTTGRTVLRLLEPTDGKVVFAGEDLAGLDGDALREKRREMQMIFQDPLSSLDPRMNVGATIAEPLTIHDLPET
;
A
#
# COMPACT_ATOMS: atom_id res chain seq x y z
N MET A 1 -28.21 -4.27 -10.63
CA MET A 1 -27.12 -5.24 -10.41
C MET A 1 -27.33 -5.83 -9.01
N THR A 2 -26.60 -6.86 -8.61
CA THR A 2 -26.79 -7.52 -7.31
C THR A 2 -25.54 -7.31 -6.48
N ASP A 3 -25.70 -6.76 -5.28
CA ASP A 3 -24.63 -6.61 -4.29
C ASP A 3 -23.93 -7.96 -4.07
N LEU A 4 -22.60 -7.94 -4.02
CA LEU A 4 -21.78 -9.05 -3.54
C LEU A 4 -21.42 -8.86 -2.06
N LEU A 5 -21.15 -7.61 -1.67
CA LEU A 5 -20.76 -7.23 -0.32
C LEU A 5 -21.52 -5.97 0.09
N SER A 6 -22.06 -5.97 1.31
CA SER A 6 -22.70 -4.78 1.90
C SER A 6 -22.17 -4.57 3.33
N LEU A 7 -21.56 -3.41 3.57
CA LEU A 7 -21.21 -2.90 4.89
C LEU A 7 -22.33 -1.95 5.31
N SER A 8 -22.88 -2.15 6.51
CA SER A 8 -23.97 -1.33 7.03
C SER A 8 -23.65 -0.82 8.42
N GLY A 9 -23.53 0.51 8.55
CA GLY A 9 -23.24 1.20 9.81
C GLY A 9 -21.99 0.70 10.52
N LEU A 10 -20.98 0.24 9.78
CA LEU A 10 -19.80 -0.44 10.34
C LEU A 10 -19.04 0.50 11.27
N ARG A 11 -18.73 0.06 12.49
CA ARG A 11 -17.94 0.80 13.48
C ARG A 11 -16.79 -0.04 14.01
N THR A 12 -15.56 0.45 13.84
CA THR A 12 -14.34 -0.19 14.34
C THR A 12 -13.55 0.76 15.20
N GLN A 13 -13.23 0.31 16.41
CA GLN A 13 -12.63 1.14 17.45
C GLN A 13 -11.41 0.47 18.08
N PHE A 14 -10.40 1.26 18.45
CA PHE A 14 -9.20 0.81 19.17
C PHE A 14 -9.14 1.45 20.54
N ALA A 15 -8.98 0.63 21.58
CA ALA A 15 -8.77 1.12 22.93
C ALA A 15 -7.30 1.53 23.11
N THR A 16 -7.07 2.77 23.54
CA THR A 16 -5.74 3.31 23.87
C THR A 16 -5.76 3.94 25.26
N ASP A 17 -4.58 4.19 25.84
CA ASP A 17 -4.46 4.88 27.14
C ASP A 17 -5.00 6.32 27.11
N ARG A 18 -5.00 6.95 25.92
CA ARG A 18 -5.50 8.32 25.72
C ARG A 18 -6.99 8.39 25.45
N GLY A 19 -7.63 7.28 25.10
CA GLY A 19 -9.04 7.25 24.74
C GLY A 19 -9.34 6.19 23.67
N THR A 20 -10.54 6.24 23.11
CA THR A 20 -10.98 5.30 22.07
C THR A 20 -10.85 5.94 20.71
N VAL A 21 -9.96 5.38 19.89
CA VAL A 21 -9.78 5.78 18.49
C VAL A 21 -10.94 5.20 17.67
N LYS A 22 -11.71 6.07 17.00
CA LYS A 22 -12.81 5.67 16.11
C LYS A 22 -12.31 5.62 14.66
N ALA A 23 -11.69 4.51 14.30
CA ALA A 23 -11.05 4.35 13.00
C ALA A 23 -12.04 4.18 11.83
N VAL A 24 -13.17 3.53 12.08
CA VAL A 24 -14.31 3.45 11.16
C VAL A 24 -15.56 3.76 11.99
N ASP A 25 -16.43 4.65 11.53
CA ASP A 25 -17.52 5.16 12.37
C ASP A 25 -18.83 5.38 11.60
N GLY A 26 -19.59 4.30 11.40
CA GLY A 26 -20.89 4.33 10.73
C GLY A 26 -20.74 4.27 9.22
N LEU A 27 -19.81 3.44 8.73
CA LEU A 27 -19.50 3.32 7.31
C LEU A 27 -20.52 2.40 6.62
N ASP A 28 -21.15 2.93 5.57
CA ASP A 28 -22.04 2.21 4.65
C ASP A 28 -21.37 2.12 3.27
N LEU A 29 -21.11 0.92 2.78
CA LEU A 29 -20.48 0.70 1.48
C LEU A 29 -20.97 -0.60 0.86
N THR A 30 -21.34 -0.58 -0.41
CA THR A 30 -21.65 -1.78 -1.18
C THR A 30 -20.59 -2.03 -2.24
N VAL A 31 -20.45 -3.28 -2.67
CA VAL A 31 -19.67 -3.69 -3.85
C VAL A 31 -20.56 -4.64 -4.64
N GLU A 32 -20.85 -4.32 -5.89
CA GLU A 32 -21.66 -5.15 -6.79
C GLU A 32 -20.81 -6.26 -7.45
N LYS A 33 -21.47 -7.34 -7.90
CA LYS A 33 -20.79 -8.43 -8.61
C LYS A 33 -20.14 -7.94 -9.91
N GLY A 34 -18.82 -8.11 -10.01
CA GLY A 34 -18.01 -7.70 -11.15
C GLY A 34 -17.66 -6.21 -11.18
N GLU A 35 -17.99 -5.46 -10.12
CA GLU A 35 -17.66 -4.04 -9.97
C GLU A 35 -16.28 -3.88 -9.32
N THR A 36 -15.52 -2.88 -9.77
CA THR A 36 -14.34 -2.38 -9.09
C THR A 36 -14.66 -1.06 -8.38
N VAL A 37 -14.58 -1.08 -7.04
CA VAL A 37 -14.86 0.07 -6.18
C VAL A 37 -13.57 0.56 -5.56
N GLY A 38 -13.24 1.83 -5.82
CA GLY A 38 -12.12 2.53 -5.20
C GLY A 38 -12.49 3.09 -3.83
N LEU A 39 -11.71 2.81 -2.78
CA LEU A 39 -11.81 3.47 -1.47
C LEU A 39 -10.58 4.33 -1.25
N VAL A 40 -10.77 5.66 -1.27
CA VAL A 40 -9.68 6.65 -1.28
C VAL A 40 -9.71 7.62 -0.11
N GLY A 41 -8.59 8.28 0.17
CA GLY A 41 -8.48 9.31 1.19
C GLY A 41 -7.08 9.43 1.78
N GLU A 42 -6.83 10.47 2.57
CA GLU A 42 -5.56 10.71 3.26
C GLU A 42 -5.11 9.52 4.13
N SER A 43 -3.81 9.43 4.41
CA SER A 43 -3.28 8.43 5.34
C SER A 43 -3.94 8.57 6.72
N GLY A 44 -4.27 7.45 7.35
CA GLY A 44 -4.98 7.44 8.64
C GLY A 44 -6.48 7.72 8.57
N SER A 45 -7.09 7.84 7.38
CA SER A 45 -8.54 8.07 7.26
C SER A 45 -9.41 6.85 7.61
N GLY A 46 -8.82 5.65 7.74
CA GLY A 46 -9.51 4.41 8.13
C GLY A 46 -9.63 3.34 7.04
N LYS A 47 -9.10 3.58 5.83
CA LYS A 47 -9.26 2.67 4.66
C LYS A 47 -8.84 1.22 4.93
N SER A 48 -7.60 1.00 5.38
CA SER A 48 -7.09 -0.33 5.70
C SER A 48 -7.83 -0.97 6.87
N VAL A 49 -8.29 -0.17 7.85
CA VAL A 49 -9.13 -0.67 8.94
C VAL A 49 -10.49 -1.14 8.43
N THR A 50 -11.07 -0.47 7.43
CA THR A 50 -12.29 -0.93 6.76
C THR A 50 -12.07 -2.31 6.13
N ALA A 51 -10.99 -2.50 5.36
CA ALA A 51 -10.64 -3.82 4.79
C ALA A 51 -10.46 -4.89 5.87
N LEU A 52 -9.67 -4.61 6.91
CA LEU A 52 -9.45 -5.55 8.01
C LEU A 52 -10.75 -5.87 8.76
N SER A 53 -11.65 -4.91 8.92
CA SER A 53 -12.95 -5.10 9.55
C SER A 53 -13.85 -6.01 8.71
N THR A 54 -13.92 -5.76 7.39
CA THR A 54 -14.62 -6.61 6.43
C THR A 54 -14.09 -8.05 6.45
N MET A 55 -12.77 -8.21 6.49
CA MET A 55 -12.14 -9.52 6.56
C MET A 55 -12.24 -10.14 7.96
N GLY A 56 -12.61 -9.42 9.02
CA GLY A 56 -12.55 -9.87 10.41
C GLY A 56 -11.12 -10.13 10.92
N LEU A 57 -10.15 -9.36 10.42
CA LEU A 57 -8.72 -9.42 10.74
C LEU A 57 -8.27 -8.25 11.63
N VAL A 58 -9.21 -7.54 12.25
CA VAL A 58 -8.88 -6.47 13.22
C VAL A 58 -8.28 -7.10 14.48
N ASP A 59 -7.00 -6.87 14.70
CA ASP A 59 -6.28 -7.36 15.88
C ASP A 59 -6.51 -6.49 17.12
N SER A 60 -6.38 -7.12 18.30
CA SER A 60 -6.37 -6.43 19.59
C SER A 60 -5.29 -5.34 19.62
N PRO A 61 -5.58 -4.10 20.10
CA PRO A 61 -6.74 -3.71 20.90
C PRO A 61 -7.98 -3.24 20.10
N GLY A 62 -7.98 -3.42 18.78
CA GLY A 62 -9.09 -3.09 17.90
C GLY A 62 -10.25 -4.09 18.00
N ARG A 63 -11.47 -3.60 17.70
CA ARG A 63 -12.67 -4.43 17.56
C ARG A 63 -13.74 -3.75 16.72
N VAL A 64 -14.49 -4.54 15.97
CA VAL A 64 -15.78 -4.10 15.41
C VAL A 64 -16.78 -4.02 16.57
N VAL A 65 -17.32 -2.84 16.83
CA VAL A 65 -18.22 -2.58 17.98
C VAL A 65 -19.69 -2.50 17.59
N ASP A 66 -19.99 -2.22 16.32
CA ASP A 66 -21.34 -2.08 15.79
C ASP A 66 -21.35 -2.22 14.26
N GLY A 67 -22.54 -2.38 13.69
CA GLY A 67 -22.76 -2.58 12.26
C GLY A 67 -22.60 -4.04 11.82
N SER A 68 -22.80 -4.28 10.52
CA SER A 68 -22.72 -5.61 9.90
C SER A 68 -21.95 -5.59 8.59
N VAL A 69 -21.46 -6.77 8.20
CA VAL A 69 -20.80 -7.03 6.92
C VAL A 69 -21.49 -8.24 6.32
N GLU A 70 -22.33 -8.02 5.32
CA GLU A 70 -23.10 -9.07 4.65
C GLU A 70 -22.44 -9.46 3.32
N PHE A 71 -22.16 -10.75 3.16
CA PHE A 71 -21.70 -11.35 1.91
C PHE A 71 -22.86 -12.07 1.21
N HIS A 72 -23.09 -11.77 -0.06
CA HIS A 72 -24.26 -12.20 -0.83
C HIS A 72 -23.94 -13.40 -1.73
N ASP A 73 -24.12 -14.58 -1.16
CA ASP A 73 -24.02 -15.85 -1.86
C ASP A 73 -25.09 -16.83 -1.36
N ALA A 74 -26.03 -17.18 -2.24
CA ALA A 74 -27.17 -18.02 -1.91
C ALA A 74 -26.78 -19.49 -1.60
N ASP A 75 -25.73 -20.01 -2.23
CA ASP A 75 -25.28 -21.38 -2.03
C ASP A 75 -24.45 -21.49 -0.75
N LEU A 76 -23.61 -20.49 -0.46
CA LEU A 76 -22.88 -20.35 0.79
C LEU A 76 -23.84 -20.19 1.97
N ALA A 77 -24.82 -19.29 1.86
CA ALA A 77 -25.82 -19.06 2.91
C ALA A 77 -26.62 -20.33 3.23
N ARG A 78 -27.03 -21.09 2.20
CA ARG A 78 -27.72 -22.38 2.38
C ARG A 78 -26.82 -23.41 3.06
N THR A 79 -25.57 -23.53 2.60
CA THR A 79 -24.59 -24.46 3.16
C THR A 79 -24.31 -24.13 4.62
N PHE A 80 -24.15 -22.85 4.97
CA PHE A 80 -23.89 -22.42 6.33
C PHE A 80 -25.11 -22.59 7.24
N ALA A 81 -26.32 -22.33 6.74
CA ALA A 81 -27.55 -22.58 7.49
C ALA A 81 -27.76 -24.07 7.81
N GLU A 82 -27.26 -24.99 6.98
CA GLU A 82 -27.31 -26.44 7.23
C GLU A 82 -26.21 -26.93 8.19
N GLU A 83 -24.98 -26.41 8.05
CA GLU A 83 -23.81 -26.88 8.81
C GLU A 83 -23.68 -26.23 10.19
N TYR A 84 -24.08 -24.97 10.33
CA TYR A 84 -23.85 -24.18 11.54
C TYR A 84 -25.15 -23.92 12.30
N ARG A 85 -25.03 -23.82 13.63
CA ARG A 85 -26.10 -23.31 14.48
C ARG A 85 -25.84 -21.84 14.76
N GLY A 86 -26.64 -20.95 14.19
CA GLY A 86 -26.51 -19.52 14.42
C GLY A 86 -27.42 -18.71 13.52
N ASP A 87 -27.56 -17.44 13.88
CA ASP A 87 -28.34 -16.44 13.15
C ASP A 87 -27.36 -15.49 12.45
N PHE A 88 -26.58 -16.05 11.52
CA PHE A 88 -25.60 -15.31 10.72
C PHE A 88 -25.67 -15.69 9.23
N ALA A 89 -26.41 -16.73 8.86
CA ALA A 89 -26.64 -17.11 7.47
C ALA A 89 -28.15 -17.13 7.21
N ASP A 90 -28.60 -16.32 6.25
CA ASP A 90 -30.00 -16.23 5.83
C ASP A 90 -30.14 -16.84 4.42
N PRO A 91 -30.63 -18.08 4.29
CA PRO A 91 -30.78 -18.74 3.01
C PRO A 91 -31.95 -18.21 2.17
N GLU A 92 -32.90 -17.45 2.76
CA GLU A 92 -34.00 -16.83 2.02
C GLU A 92 -33.52 -15.56 1.31
N ARG A 93 -32.67 -14.77 1.99
CA ARG A 93 -32.01 -13.59 1.41
C ARG A 93 -30.76 -13.94 0.62
N GLY A 94 -30.17 -15.10 0.88
CA GLY A 94 -28.90 -15.51 0.29
C GLY A 94 -27.70 -14.74 0.84
N THR A 95 -27.71 -14.44 2.13
CA THR A 95 -26.71 -13.59 2.78
C THR A 95 -26.02 -14.28 3.95
N VAL A 96 -24.76 -13.90 4.20
CA VAL A 96 -23.97 -14.33 5.36
C VAL A 96 -23.39 -13.09 6.04
N ASP A 97 -23.77 -12.85 7.30
CA ASP A 97 -23.20 -11.81 8.14
C ASP A 97 -21.85 -12.28 8.72
N LEU A 98 -20.78 -11.76 8.14
CA LEU A 98 -19.40 -12.10 8.48
C LEU A 98 -18.99 -11.62 9.88
N THR A 99 -19.66 -10.60 10.43
CA THR A 99 -19.35 -10.09 11.79
C THR A 99 -19.82 -11.04 12.89
N ARG A 100 -20.79 -11.90 12.57
CA ARG A 100 -21.39 -12.88 13.48
C ARG A 100 -20.99 -14.32 13.16
N ALA A 101 -20.30 -14.53 12.05
CA ALA A 101 -19.84 -15.85 11.62
C ALA A 101 -18.78 -16.40 12.58
N PRO A 102 -18.84 -17.70 12.94
CA PRO A 102 -17.79 -18.34 13.73
C PRO A 102 -16.47 -18.45 12.93
N ASP A 103 -15.34 -18.53 13.64
CA ASP A 103 -14.01 -18.54 13.03
C ASP A 103 -13.82 -19.59 11.93
N ASP A 104 -14.40 -20.79 12.10
CA ASP A 104 -14.25 -21.86 11.12
C ASP A 104 -15.12 -21.65 9.87
N ALA A 105 -16.23 -20.90 9.97
CA ALA A 105 -16.96 -20.41 8.81
C ALA A 105 -16.20 -19.26 8.13
N MET A 106 -15.65 -18.31 8.91
CA MET A 106 -14.82 -17.22 8.38
C MET A 106 -13.59 -17.73 7.62
N ARG A 107 -12.95 -18.83 8.08
CA ARG A 107 -11.84 -19.48 7.36
C ARG A 107 -12.22 -20.05 5.99
N ARG A 108 -13.50 -20.35 5.73
CA ARG A 108 -13.96 -20.80 4.42
C ARG A 108 -14.23 -19.63 3.48
N VAL A 109 -14.74 -18.53 4.04
CA VAL A 109 -14.93 -17.28 3.29
C VAL A 109 -13.56 -16.71 2.91
N ARG A 110 -12.65 -16.57 3.88
CA ARG A 110 -11.27 -16.10 3.65
C ARG A 110 -10.46 -17.12 2.85
N GLY A 111 -9.75 -16.67 1.83
CA GLY A 111 -8.90 -17.50 0.98
C GLY A 111 -9.66 -18.40 0.00
N GLY A 112 -10.99 -18.51 0.13
CA GLY A 112 -11.89 -19.16 -0.82
C GLY A 112 -12.71 -18.14 -1.58
N GLU A 113 -13.78 -17.63 -0.95
CA GLU A 113 -14.73 -16.68 -1.57
C GLU A 113 -14.22 -15.23 -1.60
N MET A 114 -13.41 -14.86 -0.62
CA MET A 114 -12.82 -13.53 -0.46
C MET A 114 -11.32 -13.63 -0.22
N SER A 115 -10.53 -12.79 -0.86
CA SER A 115 -9.09 -12.68 -0.60
C SER A 115 -8.63 -11.24 -0.45
N MET A 116 -7.41 -11.06 0.05
CA MET A 116 -6.83 -9.75 0.30
C MET A 116 -5.36 -9.72 -0.10
N ILE A 117 -4.96 -8.63 -0.77
CA ILE A 117 -3.56 -8.22 -0.94
C ILE A 117 -3.28 -7.16 0.12
N PHE A 118 -2.25 -7.38 0.96
CA PHE A 118 -1.87 -6.48 2.05
C PHE A 118 -0.90 -5.38 1.58
N GLN A 119 -0.91 -4.25 2.29
CA GLN A 119 -0.12 -3.04 2.03
C GLN A 119 1.41 -3.24 2.02
N ASP A 120 1.94 -4.24 2.74
CA ASP A 120 3.37 -4.61 2.68
C ASP A 120 3.55 -6.05 2.17
N PRO A 121 3.56 -6.22 0.85
CA PRO A 121 3.77 -7.51 0.23
C PRO A 121 5.16 -8.10 0.51
N MET A 122 6.20 -7.27 0.67
CA MET A 122 7.58 -7.75 0.75
C MET A 122 7.90 -8.50 2.04
N THR A 123 7.12 -8.26 3.11
CA THR A 123 7.23 -9.00 4.38
C THR A 123 6.36 -10.25 4.42
N SER A 124 5.45 -10.42 3.45
CA SER A 124 4.41 -11.46 3.48
C SER A 124 4.89 -12.83 2.99
N LEU A 125 5.96 -12.89 2.19
CA LEU A 125 6.53 -14.17 1.70
C LEU A 125 7.49 -14.77 2.72
N ASN A 126 7.34 -16.07 2.99
CA ASN A 126 8.30 -16.79 3.82
C ASN A 126 9.58 -17.10 3.02
N PRO A 127 10.75 -16.53 3.38
CA PRO A 127 11.98 -16.70 2.60
C PRO A 127 12.55 -18.12 2.62
N ALA A 128 12.10 -18.96 3.57
CA ALA A 128 12.55 -20.33 3.75
C ALA A 128 11.67 -21.36 3.05
N VAL A 129 10.63 -20.94 2.32
CA VAL A 129 9.68 -21.83 1.64
C VAL A 129 9.66 -21.51 0.14
N PRO A 130 9.70 -22.51 -0.76
CA PRO A 130 9.57 -22.28 -2.20
C PRO A 130 8.29 -21.54 -2.56
N VAL A 131 8.35 -20.71 -3.59
CA VAL A 131 7.22 -19.90 -4.08
C VAL A 131 6.03 -20.78 -4.44
N GLY A 132 6.26 -21.87 -5.15
CA GLY A 132 5.18 -22.78 -5.53
C GLY A 132 4.48 -23.44 -4.35
N GLU A 133 5.22 -23.76 -3.28
CA GLU A 133 4.61 -24.36 -2.09
C GLU A 133 3.73 -23.35 -1.33
N GLN A 134 4.08 -22.06 -1.33
CA GLN A 134 3.26 -21.00 -0.72
C GLN A 134 1.95 -20.77 -1.49
N VAL A 135 1.99 -20.80 -2.84
CA VAL A 135 0.77 -20.74 -3.67
C VAL A 135 -0.07 -22.02 -3.49
N ALA A 136 0.58 -23.18 -3.52
CA ALA A 136 -0.08 -24.48 -3.35
C ALA A 136 -0.72 -24.65 -1.96
N GLU A 137 -0.16 -24.04 -0.92
CA GLU A 137 -0.73 -24.04 0.42
C GLU A 137 -2.16 -23.47 0.42
N SER A 138 -2.37 -22.34 -0.26
CA SER A 138 -3.68 -21.70 -0.38
C SER A 138 -4.69 -22.62 -1.06
N LEU A 139 -4.29 -23.24 -2.18
CA LEU A 139 -5.11 -24.23 -2.90
C LEU A 139 -5.44 -25.43 -2.01
N ARG A 140 -4.47 -25.96 -1.27
CA ARG A 140 -4.67 -27.12 -0.38
C ARG A 140 -5.57 -26.82 0.80
N LEU A 141 -5.51 -25.62 1.36
CA LEU A 141 -6.31 -25.24 2.52
C LEU A 141 -7.75 -24.91 2.13
N HIS A 142 -7.94 -24.15 1.05
CA HIS A 142 -9.23 -23.53 0.75
C HIS A 142 -9.99 -24.21 -0.40
N GLN A 143 -9.30 -24.79 -1.38
CA GLN A 143 -9.94 -25.40 -2.55
C GLN A 143 -9.97 -26.94 -2.50
N TYR A 144 -8.82 -27.57 -2.19
CA TYR A 144 -8.65 -29.02 -2.14
C TYR A 144 -8.74 -29.59 -0.71
N GLY A 145 -8.81 -28.71 0.29
CA GLY A 145 -8.83 -28.99 1.72
C GLY A 145 -10.15 -29.56 2.21
N GLY A 146 -10.58 -30.69 1.64
CA GLY A 146 -11.76 -31.40 2.11
C GLY A 146 -11.59 -31.88 3.56
N ARG A 147 -12.29 -31.22 4.49
CA ARG A 147 -12.83 -31.75 5.77
C ARG A 147 -11.97 -32.84 6.43
N ARG A 148 -10.86 -32.49 7.12
CA ARG A 148 -10.25 -33.41 8.09
C ARG A 148 -10.20 -32.76 9.46
N LYS A 149 -11.11 -33.24 10.33
CA LYS A 149 -11.24 -32.87 11.74
C LYS A 149 -9.88 -32.69 12.41
N ASP A 150 -9.72 -31.53 13.03
CA ASP A 150 -8.63 -31.15 13.91
C ASP A 150 -8.31 -32.27 14.90
N SER A 151 -7.17 -32.91 14.68
CA SER A 151 -6.47 -33.66 15.70
C SER A 151 -5.16 -32.95 15.92
N TRP A 152 -4.80 -32.71 17.17
CA TRP A 152 -3.56 -32.03 17.60
C TRP A 152 -2.28 -32.61 16.97
N PHE A 153 -2.31 -33.88 16.53
CA PHE A 153 -1.22 -34.51 15.77
C PHE A 153 -1.06 -34.01 14.32
N ASN A 154 -2.10 -33.42 13.72
CA ASN A 154 -2.07 -32.92 12.34
C ASN A 154 -1.58 -31.49 12.24
N ALA A 155 -1.84 -30.64 13.24
CA ALA A 155 -1.24 -29.30 13.33
C ALA A 155 0.29 -29.38 13.39
N VAL A 156 0.83 -30.39 14.09
CA VAL A 156 2.29 -30.67 14.09
C VAL A 156 2.76 -31.17 12.72
N ARG A 157 1.89 -31.74 11.88
CA ARG A 157 2.21 -32.18 10.52
C ARG A 157 2.07 -31.08 9.47
N GLU A 158 1.32 -30.02 9.75
CA GLU A 158 1.21 -28.79 8.96
C GLU A 158 2.41 -27.86 9.20
N VAL A 159 2.96 -27.83 10.43
CA VAL A 159 4.12 -26.99 10.78
C VAL A 159 5.47 -27.66 10.44
N VAL A 160 5.49 -28.95 10.11
CA VAL A 160 6.71 -29.62 9.66
C VAL A 160 6.80 -29.50 8.14
N PRO A 161 7.81 -28.78 7.59
CA PRO A 161 8.04 -28.78 6.16
C PRO A 161 8.25 -30.22 5.73
N ARG A 162 7.45 -30.70 4.76
CA ARG A 162 7.82 -31.90 4.03
C ARG A 162 9.11 -31.60 3.28
N VAL A 163 10.24 -31.91 3.91
CA VAL A 163 11.48 -32.19 3.20
C VAL A 163 11.23 -33.50 2.43
N GLY A 164 10.65 -33.38 1.23
CA GLY A 164 10.33 -34.54 0.38
C GLY A 164 9.11 -34.32 -0.52
N SER A 165 9.39 -33.82 -1.72
CA SER A 165 8.66 -33.93 -3.00
C SER A 165 7.28 -34.60 -3.00
N GLY A 166 6.26 -33.78 -3.30
CA GLY A 166 5.00 -34.22 -3.86
C GLY A 166 3.87 -33.22 -3.58
N LEU A 167 3.81 -32.12 -4.33
CA LEU A 167 2.50 -31.51 -4.61
C LEU A 167 1.65 -32.61 -5.27
N ASP A 168 0.38 -32.74 -4.89
CA ASP A 168 -0.55 -33.56 -5.67
C ASP A 168 -0.54 -33.04 -7.13
N ASP A 169 -0.49 -33.92 -8.13
CA ASP A 169 -0.26 -33.53 -9.54
C ASP A 169 -1.22 -32.42 -10.01
N ARG A 170 -2.47 -32.44 -9.51
CA ARG A 170 -3.48 -31.38 -9.79
C ARG A 170 -3.15 -30.05 -9.13
N VAL A 171 -2.73 -30.06 -7.87
CA VAL A 171 -2.36 -28.82 -7.15
C VAL A 171 -1.14 -28.19 -7.81
N LEU A 172 -0.19 -29.01 -8.28
CA LEU A 172 0.96 -28.52 -9.03
C LEU A 172 0.55 -27.89 -10.37
N GLU A 173 -0.33 -28.54 -11.12
CA GLU A 173 -0.86 -28.02 -12.38
C GLU A 173 -1.54 -26.66 -12.19
N ASP A 174 -2.46 -26.56 -11.21
CA ASP A 174 -3.14 -25.30 -10.89
C ASP A 174 -2.18 -24.22 -10.37
N THR A 175 -1.16 -24.61 -9.59
CA THR A 175 -0.12 -23.68 -9.13
C THR A 175 0.65 -23.11 -10.31
N ILE A 176 1.03 -23.95 -11.28
CA ILE A 176 1.75 -23.52 -12.48
C ILE A 176 0.84 -22.64 -13.36
N GLU A 177 -0.44 -22.99 -13.50
CA GLU A 177 -1.43 -22.19 -14.20
C GLU A 177 -1.55 -20.79 -13.57
N MET A 178 -1.68 -20.72 -12.25
CA MET A 178 -1.78 -19.44 -11.53
C MET A 178 -0.49 -18.62 -11.63
N LEU A 179 0.68 -19.24 -11.51
CA LEU A 179 1.96 -18.55 -11.73
C LEU A 179 2.09 -18.04 -13.18
N SER A 180 1.56 -18.79 -14.16
CA SER A 180 1.50 -18.34 -15.55
C SER A 180 0.55 -17.15 -15.73
N ALA A 181 -0.62 -17.19 -15.09
CA ALA A 181 -1.64 -16.14 -15.17
C ALA A 181 -1.10 -14.79 -14.64
N VAL A 182 -0.34 -14.82 -13.54
CA VAL A 182 0.29 -13.61 -12.99
C VAL A 182 1.56 -13.17 -13.75
N GLY A 183 1.92 -13.86 -14.84
CA GLY A 183 3.05 -13.49 -15.70
C GLY A 183 4.43 -13.91 -15.18
N ILE A 184 4.55 -14.95 -14.34
CA ILE A 184 5.87 -15.50 -13.98
C ILE A 184 6.44 -16.26 -15.20
N PRO A 185 7.66 -15.92 -15.67
CA PRO A 185 8.28 -16.62 -16.79
C PRO A 185 8.67 -18.05 -16.39
N GLU A 186 8.49 -18.99 -17.31
CA GLU A 186 8.84 -20.42 -17.11
C GLU A 186 8.33 -20.97 -15.75
N PRO A 187 7.03 -20.85 -15.45
CA PRO A 187 6.48 -21.09 -14.12
C PRO A 187 6.75 -22.51 -13.61
N ALA A 188 6.76 -23.50 -14.50
CA ALA A 188 7.09 -24.89 -14.17
C ALA A 188 8.54 -25.08 -13.67
N ALA A 189 9.48 -24.26 -14.12
CA ALA A 189 10.87 -24.30 -13.64
C ALA A 189 11.05 -23.51 -12.34
N ARG A 190 10.30 -22.41 -12.17
CA ARG A 190 10.43 -21.47 -11.04
C ARG A 190 9.58 -21.82 -9.82
N VAL A 191 8.72 -22.83 -9.92
CA VAL A 191 7.85 -23.29 -8.82
C VAL A 191 8.65 -23.74 -7.58
N GLU A 192 9.89 -24.21 -7.77
CA GLU A 192 10.78 -24.65 -6.69
C GLU A 192 11.75 -23.54 -6.21
N GLU A 193 11.74 -22.36 -6.83
CA GLU A 193 12.60 -21.23 -6.44
C GLU A 193 12.08 -20.53 -5.17
N PHE A 194 12.98 -19.96 -4.40
CA PHE A 194 12.70 -19.23 -3.16
C PHE A 194 12.48 -17.74 -3.42
N PRO A 195 11.73 -17.02 -2.56
CA PRO A 195 11.45 -15.60 -2.76
C PRO A 195 12.69 -14.74 -3.01
N HIS A 196 13.82 -15.02 -2.35
CA HIS A 196 15.05 -14.25 -2.51
C HIS A 196 15.67 -14.35 -3.91
N GLU A 197 15.29 -15.36 -4.71
CA GLU A 197 15.73 -15.58 -6.10
C GLU A 197 14.88 -14.78 -7.11
N PHE A 198 13.73 -14.25 -6.69
CA PHE A 198 12.84 -13.41 -7.50
C PHE A 198 13.14 -11.91 -7.38
N SER A 199 12.86 -11.16 -8.46
CA SER A 199 12.82 -9.69 -8.43
C SER A 199 11.64 -9.17 -7.59
N GLY A 200 11.68 -7.90 -7.16
CA GLY A 200 10.58 -7.31 -6.38
C GLY A 200 9.22 -7.41 -7.08
N GLY A 201 9.16 -7.09 -8.39
CA GLY A 201 7.94 -7.22 -9.19
C GLY A 201 7.46 -8.67 -9.33
N MET A 202 8.37 -9.64 -9.43
CA MET A 202 7.94 -11.05 -9.47
C MET A 202 7.43 -11.53 -8.10
N ARG A 203 8.02 -11.08 -6.99
CA ARG A 203 7.48 -11.37 -5.64
C ARG A 203 6.08 -10.80 -5.47
N GLN A 204 5.83 -9.60 -6.01
CA GLN A 204 4.49 -9.02 -6.03
C GLN A 204 3.49 -9.90 -6.79
N ARG A 205 3.87 -10.33 -8.00
CA ARG A 205 3.07 -11.25 -8.82
C ARG A 205 2.78 -12.56 -8.09
N VAL A 206 3.74 -13.09 -7.34
CA VAL A 206 3.53 -14.29 -6.51
C VAL A 206 2.50 -14.05 -5.41
N LEU A 207 2.48 -12.88 -4.77
CA LEU A 207 1.48 -12.58 -3.73
C LEU A 207 0.09 -12.42 -4.32
N ILE A 208 -0.01 -11.81 -5.51
CA ILE A 208 -1.25 -11.80 -6.29
C ILE A 208 -1.68 -13.23 -6.62
N ALA A 209 -0.75 -14.10 -7.01
CA ALA A 209 -1.01 -15.51 -7.28
C ALA A 209 -1.56 -16.25 -6.04
N ILE A 210 -1.01 -15.96 -4.85
CA ILE A 210 -1.50 -16.50 -3.58
C ILE A 210 -2.93 -16.03 -3.30
N ALA A 211 -3.20 -14.72 -3.44
CA ALA A 211 -4.51 -14.14 -3.20
C ALA A 211 -5.57 -14.64 -4.20
N LEU A 212 -5.18 -14.93 -5.44
CA LEU A 212 -6.09 -15.35 -6.51
C LEU A 212 -6.10 -16.86 -6.74
N ALA A 213 -5.29 -17.62 -6.01
CA ALA A 213 -5.15 -19.07 -6.15
C ALA A 213 -6.52 -19.78 -6.20
N CYS A 214 -7.43 -19.42 -5.31
CA CYS A 214 -8.75 -20.04 -5.21
C CYS A 214 -9.85 -19.34 -6.05
N ARG A 215 -9.50 -18.36 -6.89
CA ARG A 215 -10.42 -17.58 -7.74
C ARG A 215 -11.60 -16.99 -6.93
N PRO A 216 -11.32 -16.08 -5.99
CA PRO A 216 -12.33 -15.50 -5.11
C PRO A 216 -13.36 -14.68 -5.89
N GLN A 217 -14.57 -14.56 -5.35
CA GLN A 217 -15.60 -13.66 -5.89
C GLN A 217 -15.27 -12.19 -5.58
N LEU A 218 -14.56 -11.94 -4.48
CA LEU A 218 -14.13 -10.60 -4.07
C LEU A 218 -12.63 -10.57 -3.74
N LEU A 219 -11.90 -9.64 -4.38
CA LEU A 219 -10.54 -9.28 -4.03
C LEU A 219 -10.53 -7.92 -3.31
N ILE A 220 -9.93 -7.86 -2.13
CA ILE A 220 -9.63 -6.59 -1.45
C ILE A 220 -8.15 -6.27 -1.70
N ALA A 221 -7.87 -5.21 -2.43
CA ALA A 221 -6.51 -4.79 -2.73
C ALA A 221 -6.14 -3.56 -1.89
N ASP A 222 -5.46 -3.77 -0.77
CA ASP A 222 -5.05 -2.69 0.14
C ASP A 222 -3.68 -2.15 -0.22
N GLU A 223 -3.66 -1.03 -0.95
CA GLU A 223 -2.46 -0.38 -1.44
C GLU A 223 -1.52 -1.35 -2.20
N PRO A 224 -2.03 -2.09 -3.21
CA PRO A 224 -1.32 -3.21 -3.83
C PRO A 224 -0.07 -2.80 -4.62
N THR A 225 0.14 -1.50 -4.84
CA THR A 225 1.24 -0.93 -5.62
C THR A 225 2.15 -0.02 -4.79
N THR A 226 1.90 0.13 -3.49
CA THR A 226 2.76 0.94 -2.62
C THR A 226 4.20 0.40 -2.62
N ALA A 227 5.17 1.32 -2.61
CA ALA A 227 6.61 1.04 -2.66
C ALA A 227 7.14 0.38 -3.96
N LEU A 228 6.33 0.31 -5.03
CA LEU A 228 6.78 -0.10 -6.36
C LEU A 228 7.16 1.11 -7.22
N ASP A 229 7.99 0.88 -8.25
CA ASP A 229 8.23 1.89 -9.27
C ASP A 229 7.01 2.05 -10.20
N VAL A 230 6.85 3.23 -10.80
CA VAL A 230 5.67 3.59 -11.63
C VAL A 230 5.44 2.58 -12.77
N THR A 231 6.50 2.06 -13.38
CA THR A 231 6.38 1.07 -14.46
C THR A 231 5.88 -0.28 -13.97
N ILE A 232 6.37 -0.77 -12.83
CA ILE A 232 5.86 -2.01 -12.22
C ILE A 232 4.45 -1.80 -11.66
N GLN A 233 4.16 -0.63 -11.07
CA GLN A 233 2.81 -0.27 -10.62
C GLN A 233 1.81 -0.42 -11.78
N ALA A 234 2.05 0.21 -12.93
CA ALA A 234 1.16 0.08 -14.10
C ALA A 234 0.94 -1.39 -14.50
N GLN A 235 2.01 -2.18 -14.59
CA GLN A 235 1.90 -3.60 -14.92
C GLN A 235 1.10 -4.43 -13.92
N ILE A 236 1.13 -4.07 -12.63
CA ILE A 236 0.37 -4.75 -11.59
C ILE A 236 -1.12 -4.35 -11.64
N LEU A 237 -1.41 -3.08 -11.94
CA LEU A 237 -2.78 -2.62 -12.14
C LEU A 237 -3.42 -3.29 -13.35
N ASP A 238 -2.71 -3.30 -14.49
CA ASP A 238 -3.13 -4.02 -15.70
C ASP A 238 -3.41 -5.50 -15.40
N LEU A 239 -2.51 -6.15 -14.64
CA LEU A 239 -2.69 -7.55 -14.25
C LEU A 239 -3.96 -7.77 -13.42
N ILE A 240 -4.24 -6.90 -12.43
CA ILE A 240 -5.43 -7.03 -11.60
C ILE A 240 -6.69 -6.86 -12.45
N ASN A 241 -6.70 -5.89 -13.37
CA ASN A 241 -7.82 -5.64 -14.28
C ASN A 241 -8.04 -6.83 -15.23
N ASP A 242 -6.99 -7.35 -15.86
CA ASP A 242 -7.08 -8.51 -16.75
C ASP A 242 -7.64 -9.75 -16.02
N LEU A 243 -7.18 -9.99 -14.79
CA LEU A 243 -7.68 -11.09 -13.96
C LEU A 243 -9.10 -10.86 -13.45
N GLN A 244 -9.49 -9.59 -13.24
CA GLN A 244 -10.84 -9.21 -12.87
C GLN A 244 -11.81 -9.56 -14.00
N ASP A 245 -11.48 -9.19 -15.24
CA ASP A 245 -12.22 -9.54 -16.45
C ASP A 245 -12.26 -11.05 -16.70
N GLU A 246 -11.13 -11.74 -16.53
CA GLU A 246 -11.02 -13.18 -16.80
C GLU A 246 -11.82 -14.02 -15.79
N PHE A 247 -11.74 -13.68 -14.50
CA PHE A 247 -12.40 -14.44 -13.43
C PHE A 247 -13.79 -13.91 -13.07
N GLY A 248 -14.17 -12.73 -13.55
CA GLY A 248 -15.44 -12.08 -13.20
C GLY A 248 -15.54 -11.74 -11.72
N MET A 249 -14.40 -11.46 -11.08
CA MET A 249 -14.35 -11.09 -9.65
C MET A 249 -14.74 -9.62 -9.46
N SER A 250 -15.13 -9.27 -8.24
CA SER A 250 -15.32 -7.87 -7.83
C SER A 250 -14.08 -7.42 -7.05
N VAL A 251 -13.75 -6.14 -7.12
CA VAL A 251 -12.52 -5.62 -6.51
C VAL A 251 -12.86 -4.43 -5.60
N LEU A 252 -12.48 -4.51 -4.33
CA LEU A 252 -12.41 -3.34 -3.46
C LEU A 252 -10.96 -2.83 -3.48
N PHE A 253 -10.72 -1.78 -4.24
CA PHE A 253 -9.39 -1.21 -4.46
C PHE A 253 -9.14 -0.07 -3.48
N ILE A 254 -8.25 -0.25 -2.52
CA ILE A 254 -7.90 0.78 -1.54
C ILE A 254 -6.59 1.43 -1.95
N THR A 255 -6.62 2.75 -2.10
CA THR A 255 -5.44 3.53 -2.47
C THR A 255 -5.54 4.95 -1.94
N HIS A 256 -4.41 5.65 -1.90
CA HIS A 256 -4.38 7.10 -1.72
C HIS A 256 -4.16 7.84 -3.06
N ASP A 257 -3.91 7.11 -4.14
CA ASP A 257 -3.69 7.66 -5.48
C ASP A 257 -4.99 7.70 -6.27
N LEU A 258 -5.51 8.91 -6.46
CA LEU A 258 -6.72 9.17 -7.26
C LEU A 258 -6.48 8.91 -8.76
N GLY A 259 -5.25 9.05 -9.27
CA GLY A 259 -4.94 8.72 -10.66
C GLY A 259 -5.15 7.23 -10.96
N VAL A 260 -4.76 6.37 -10.02
CA VAL A 260 -5.03 4.92 -10.11
C VAL A 260 -6.54 4.64 -10.13
N VAL A 261 -7.31 5.30 -9.26
CA VAL A 261 -8.78 5.12 -9.24
C VAL A 261 -9.44 5.57 -10.53
N ALA A 262 -8.96 6.65 -11.14
CA ALA A 262 -9.46 7.14 -12.41
C ALA A 262 -9.29 6.12 -13.55
N GLU A 263 -8.27 5.27 -13.46
CA GLU A 263 -7.93 4.29 -14.50
C GLU A 263 -8.53 2.90 -14.25
N THR A 264 -8.72 2.51 -12.98
CA THR A 264 -9.06 1.11 -12.63
C THR A 264 -10.45 0.89 -12.05
N CYS A 265 -11.13 1.93 -11.55
CA CYS A 265 -12.36 1.76 -10.79
C CYS A 265 -13.60 2.23 -11.56
N ASP A 266 -14.73 1.56 -11.35
CA ASP A 266 -16.05 1.98 -11.87
C ASP A 266 -16.66 3.07 -10.97
N ARG A 267 -16.51 2.89 -9.66
CA ARG A 267 -17.07 3.76 -8.61
C ARG A 267 -15.99 4.09 -7.58
N VAL A 268 -16.07 5.28 -6.99
CA VAL A 268 -15.18 5.70 -5.91
C VAL A 268 -15.98 6.11 -4.67
N ALA A 269 -15.48 5.71 -3.50
CA ALA A 269 -15.88 6.17 -2.19
C ALA A 269 -14.71 6.91 -1.54
N VAL A 270 -14.89 8.20 -1.29
CA VAL A 270 -13.91 9.08 -0.66
C VAL A 270 -14.13 9.08 0.84
N MET A 271 -13.10 8.66 1.58
CA MET A 271 -13.12 8.49 3.03
C MET A 271 -12.31 9.60 3.72
N TYR A 272 -12.89 10.18 4.77
CA TYR A 272 -12.24 11.13 5.65
C TYR A 272 -12.54 10.83 7.11
N ALA A 273 -11.48 10.70 7.92
CA ALA A 273 -11.55 10.53 9.37
C ALA A 273 -12.61 9.50 9.84
N GLY A 274 -12.67 8.31 9.23
CA GLY A 274 -13.57 7.23 9.64
C GLY A 274 -14.92 7.15 8.93
N GLU A 275 -15.24 8.08 8.03
CA GLU A 275 -16.52 8.14 7.31
C GLU A 275 -16.34 8.29 5.79
N ILE A 276 -17.30 7.78 5.01
CA ILE A 276 -17.40 8.09 3.59
C ILE A 276 -18.05 9.46 3.45
N VAL A 277 -17.29 10.42 2.93
CA VAL A 277 -17.75 11.81 2.74
C VAL A 277 -18.29 12.07 1.35
N GLU A 278 -17.93 11.25 0.37
CA GLU A 278 -18.46 11.35 -0.99
C GLU A 278 -18.35 10.01 -1.70
N GLU A 279 -19.33 9.69 -2.54
CA GLU A 279 -19.38 8.43 -3.27
C GLU A 279 -20.13 8.62 -4.58
N GLY A 280 -19.62 8.04 -5.67
CA GLY A 280 -20.29 8.04 -6.97
C GLY A 280 -19.42 7.45 -8.08
N PRO A 281 -19.95 7.33 -9.31
CA PRO A 281 -19.17 6.88 -10.46
C PRO A 281 -17.90 7.71 -10.61
N VAL A 282 -16.80 7.08 -10.97
CA VAL A 282 -15.49 7.74 -11.07
C VAL A 282 -15.55 8.94 -12.02
N GLU A 283 -16.16 8.79 -13.19
CA GLU A 283 -16.31 9.88 -14.16
C GLU A 283 -17.05 11.10 -13.57
N GLU A 284 -18.09 10.87 -12.77
CA GLU A 284 -18.88 11.95 -12.16
C GLU A 284 -18.10 12.65 -11.03
N ILE A 285 -17.45 11.89 -10.15
CA ILE A 285 -16.71 12.46 -9.01
C ILE A 285 -15.51 13.29 -9.49
N PHE A 286 -14.83 12.86 -10.55
CA PHE A 286 -13.67 13.59 -11.09
C PHE A 286 -14.09 14.83 -11.88
N ALA A 287 -15.26 14.81 -12.51
CA ALA A 287 -15.79 15.96 -13.24
C ALA A 287 -16.48 16.99 -12.32
N ASN A 288 -17.27 16.52 -11.35
CA ASN A 288 -18.16 17.32 -10.52
C ASN A 288 -18.01 16.98 -9.02
N PRO A 289 -16.81 17.10 -8.42
CA PRO A 289 -16.64 16.82 -6.99
C PRO A 289 -17.49 17.76 -6.14
N SER A 290 -18.35 17.19 -5.30
CA SER A 290 -19.38 17.90 -4.56
C SER A 290 -19.12 18.01 -3.06
N HIS A 291 -18.15 17.26 -2.52
CA HIS A 291 -17.65 17.49 -1.17
C HIS A 291 -16.35 18.34 -1.24
N PRO A 292 -16.24 19.43 -0.45
CA PRO A 292 -15.04 20.26 -0.37
C PRO A 292 -13.72 19.48 -0.25
N TYR A 293 -13.66 18.48 0.63
CA TYR A 293 -12.48 17.62 0.78
C TYR A 293 -12.09 16.93 -0.53
N THR A 294 -13.04 16.31 -1.24
CA THR A 294 -12.78 15.62 -2.52
C THR A 294 -12.26 16.59 -3.57
N TYR A 295 -12.84 17.78 -3.66
CA TYR A 295 -12.34 18.83 -4.54
C TYR A 295 -10.90 19.21 -4.20
N THR A 296 -10.60 19.48 -2.93
CA THR A 296 -9.23 19.83 -2.50
C THR A 296 -8.22 18.69 -2.72
N LEU A 297 -8.65 17.43 -2.61
CA LEU A 297 -7.82 16.26 -2.94
C LEU A 297 -7.49 16.23 -4.44
N LEU A 298 -8.48 16.45 -5.32
CA LEU A 298 -8.29 16.46 -6.77
C LEU A 298 -7.40 17.62 -7.23
N GLU A 299 -7.49 18.79 -6.58
CA GLU A 299 -6.61 19.94 -6.83
C GLU A 299 -5.18 19.74 -6.28
N SER A 300 -4.98 18.77 -5.38
CA SER A 300 -3.65 18.40 -4.87
C SER A 300 -2.91 17.42 -5.81
N ILE A 301 -3.55 16.94 -6.88
CA ILE A 301 -2.93 16.04 -7.86
C ILE A 301 -2.14 16.86 -8.89
N PRO A 302 -0.89 16.48 -9.22
CA PRO A 302 -0.11 17.14 -10.27
C PRO A 302 -0.84 17.12 -11.62
N ARG A 303 -1.05 18.30 -12.21
CA ARG A 303 -1.57 18.45 -13.58
C ARG A 303 -0.52 19.12 -14.47
N GLU A 304 -0.47 18.76 -15.75
CA GLU A 304 0.52 19.30 -16.70
C GLU A 304 0.41 20.82 -16.90
N ASP A 305 -0.75 21.40 -16.60
CA ASP A 305 -1.10 22.81 -16.78
C ASP A 305 -1.07 23.64 -15.48
N ALA A 306 -0.73 23.03 -14.35
CA ALA A 306 -0.65 23.70 -13.05
C ALA A 306 0.80 24.06 -12.69
N ASP A 307 1.08 25.35 -12.50
CA ASP A 307 2.42 25.84 -12.11
C ASP A 307 2.82 25.42 -10.68
N ARG A 308 1.84 25.20 -9.78
CA ARG A 308 2.05 24.80 -8.37
C ARG A 308 0.89 23.95 -7.85
N LEU A 309 1.21 22.99 -6.98
CA LEU A 309 0.23 22.19 -6.23
C LEU A 309 -0.30 23.02 -5.06
N THR A 310 -1.62 22.97 -4.82
CA THR A 310 -2.25 23.60 -3.65
C THR A 310 -2.53 22.54 -2.59
N PRO A 311 -1.66 22.36 -1.57
CA PRO A 311 -1.86 21.33 -0.57
C PRO A 311 -3.05 21.64 0.34
N ILE A 312 -3.71 20.59 0.84
CA ILE A 312 -4.76 20.73 1.85
C ILE A 312 -4.13 21.12 3.19
N GLU A 313 -4.43 22.31 3.70
CA GLU A 313 -3.86 22.80 4.95
C GLU A 313 -4.31 21.99 6.18
N GLY A 314 -3.44 21.95 7.20
CA GLY A 314 -3.70 21.24 8.46
C GLY A 314 -3.53 19.72 8.37
N ASN A 315 -3.87 19.03 9.46
CA ASN A 315 -3.78 17.57 9.58
C ASN A 315 -5.17 16.96 9.75
N VAL A 316 -5.33 15.68 9.38
CA VAL A 316 -6.51 14.88 9.76
C VAL A 316 -6.76 15.01 11.28
N PRO A 317 -8.01 15.25 11.73
CA PRO A 317 -8.31 15.40 13.15
C PRO A 317 -7.93 14.14 13.94
N ASP A 318 -7.69 14.31 15.24
CA ASP A 318 -7.51 13.18 16.15
C ASP A 318 -8.79 12.33 16.16
N LEU A 319 -8.65 11.05 15.84
CA LEU A 319 -9.76 10.10 15.78
C LEU A 319 -10.30 9.72 17.17
N ILE A 320 -9.68 10.19 18.25
CA ILE A 320 -10.21 10.10 19.62
C ILE A 320 -11.23 11.22 19.85
N ASP A 321 -10.86 12.46 19.52
CA ASP A 321 -11.62 13.68 19.80
C ASP A 321 -12.09 14.33 18.49
N LEU A 322 -13.03 13.65 17.83
CA LEU A 322 -13.61 14.11 16.58
C LEU A 322 -14.53 15.32 16.79
N PRO A 323 -14.54 16.31 15.86
CA PRO A 323 -15.42 17.47 15.95
C PRO A 323 -16.91 17.09 15.76
N GLU A 324 -17.82 17.88 16.32
CA GLU A 324 -19.25 17.76 16.08
C GLU A 324 -19.62 18.22 14.66
N GLY A 325 -20.62 17.57 14.04
CA GLY A 325 -21.04 17.83 12.67
C GLY A 325 -20.05 17.28 11.63
N CYS A 326 -19.64 18.11 10.68
CA CYS A 326 -18.73 17.71 9.59
C CYS A 326 -17.29 17.61 10.09
N ARG A 327 -16.71 16.41 9.97
CA ARG A 327 -15.32 16.14 10.39
C ARG A 327 -14.29 17.02 9.68
N PHE A 328 -14.58 17.45 8.45
CA PHE A 328 -13.71 18.29 7.65
C PHE A 328 -13.90 19.79 7.88
N ALA A 329 -14.95 20.22 8.61
CA ALA A 329 -15.23 21.65 8.85
C ALA A 329 -14.04 22.46 9.40
N PRO A 330 -13.12 21.93 10.24
CA PRO A 330 -11.95 22.68 10.69
C PRO A 330 -10.92 23.00 9.59
N ARG A 331 -10.89 22.24 8.50
CA ARG A 331 -9.98 22.41 7.35
C ARG A 331 -10.68 22.92 6.09
N CYS A 332 -12.01 22.90 6.07
CA CYS A 332 -12.82 23.28 4.92
C CYS A 332 -12.80 24.80 4.71
N PRO A 333 -12.32 25.30 3.56
CA PRO A 333 -12.34 26.73 3.23
C PRO A 333 -13.75 27.33 3.23
N TRP A 334 -14.76 26.52 2.91
CA TRP A 334 -16.17 26.92 2.80
C TRP A 334 -16.99 26.62 4.07
N ALA A 335 -16.35 26.35 5.21
CA ALA A 335 -17.06 26.00 6.44
C ALA A 335 -17.90 27.15 7.00
N HIS A 336 -19.19 26.90 7.28
CA HIS A 336 -20.09 27.82 7.99
C HIS A 336 -20.67 27.19 9.27
N ALA A 337 -21.61 27.87 9.93
CA ALA A 337 -22.14 27.45 11.23
C ALA A 337 -22.81 26.07 11.18
N GLU A 338 -23.63 25.81 10.16
CA GLU A 338 -24.39 24.57 10.00
C GLU A 338 -23.47 23.35 9.78
N CYS A 339 -22.24 23.55 9.28
CA CYS A 339 -21.25 22.47 9.17
C CYS A 339 -20.85 21.89 10.54
N ARG A 340 -21.12 22.59 11.64
CA ARG A 340 -20.79 22.16 13.01
C ARG A 340 -22.00 21.60 13.76
N GLU A 341 -23.12 21.40 13.06
CA GLU A 341 -24.34 20.82 13.62
C GLU A 341 -24.47 19.36 13.17
N ASP A 342 -24.85 18.48 14.09
CA ASP A 342 -25.08 17.05 13.83
C ASP A 342 -26.59 16.76 13.73
N PRO A 343 -27.06 15.88 12.81
CA PRO A 343 -26.29 15.13 11.82
C PRO A 343 -26.07 15.89 10.50
N ILE A 344 -24.91 15.65 9.87
CA ILE A 344 -24.67 16.07 8.48
C ILE A 344 -25.36 15.09 7.53
N PRO A 345 -26.28 15.55 6.65
CA PRO A 345 -27.00 14.67 5.74
C PRO A 345 -26.12 14.22 4.56
N TYR A 346 -26.53 13.11 3.92
CA TYR A 346 -26.10 12.83 2.56
C TYR A 346 -27.00 13.59 1.58
N LEU A 347 -26.40 14.40 0.72
CA LEU A 347 -27.07 15.07 -0.39
C LEU A 347 -26.78 14.30 -1.68
N GLN A 348 -27.79 14.19 -2.54
CA GLN A 348 -27.68 13.63 -3.88
C GLN A 348 -27.25 14.71 -4.86
N HIS A 349 -26.32 14.36 -5.75
CA HIS A 349 -25.75 15.21 -6.79
C HIS A 349 -25.84 14.53 -8.16
N GLY A 350 -25.54 15.30 -9.21
CA GLY A 350 -25.62 14.84 -10.59
C GLY A 350 -27.05 14.59 -11.10
N PRO A 351 -27.18 13.99 -12.29
CA PRO A 351 -28.47 13.58 -12.86
C PRO A 351 -29.25 12.56 -12.00
N GLU A 352 -30.58 12.49 -12.16
CA GLU A 352 -31.45 11.58 -11.36
C GLU A 352 -31.09 10.08 -11.48
N ASP A 353 -30.39 9.69 -12.55
CA ASP A 353 -29.97 8.31 -12.84
C ASP A 353 -28.55 7.98 -12.35
N VAL A 354 -27.81 8.96 -11.82
CA VAL A 354 -26.45 8.79 -11.31
C VAL A 354 -26.49 8.71 -9.79
N ASN A 355 -25.94 7.64 -9.21
CA ASN A 355 -25.83 7.50 -7.75
C ASN A 355 -24.59 8.24 -7.23
N HIS A 356 -24.66 9.57 -7.18
CA HIS A 356 -23.62 10.43 -6.60
C HIS A 356 -24.14 11.11 -5.34
N ARG A 357 -23.49 10.85 -4.20
CA ARG A 357 -23.87 11.40 -2.91
C ARG A 357 -22.68 11.98 -2.15
N SER A 358 -22.90 13.05 -1.40
CA SER A 358 -21.89 13.64 -0.51
C SER A 358 -22.45 13.91 0.87
N LYS A 359 -21.65 13.69 1.92
CA LYS A 359 -21.96 14.03 3.31
C LYS A 359 -21.59 15.49 3.60
N CYS A 360 -22.30 16.41 2.95
CA CYS A 360 -22.09 17.84 3.06
C CYS A 360 -23.42 18.58 3.25
N VAL A 361 -23.38 19.74 3.91
CA VAL A 361 -24.53 20.66 3.97
C VAL A 361 -24.63 21.56 2.73
N LEU A 362 -23.52 21.73 2.01
CA LEU A 362 -23.45 22.54 0.80
C LEU A 362 -23.96 21.72 -0.40
N GLN A 363 -24.83 22.32 -1.20
CA GLN A 363 -25.17 21.76 -2.53
C GLN A 363 -24.11 22.12 -3.57
N GLU A 364 -23.60 23.34 -3.51
CA GLU A 364 -22.56 23.86 -4.39
C GLU A 364 -21.66 24.80 -3.56
N PHE A 365 -20.41 24.97 -3.98
CA PHE A 365 -19.46 25.92 -3.40
C PHE A 365 -18.63 26.58 -4.50
N ASP A 366 -18.16 27.80 -4.25
CA ASP A 366 -17.37 28.56 -5.23
C ASP A 366 -15.92 28.04 -5.23
N THR A 367 -15.61 27.23 -6.24
CA THR A 367 -14.27 26.64 -6.42
C THR A 367 -13.19 27.68 -6.69
N SER A 368 -13.57 28.87 -7.17
CA SER A 368 -12.61 29.96 -7.42
C SER A 368 -12.03 30.56 -6.14
N GLU A 369 -12.60 30.26 -4.96
CA GLU A 369 -12.08 30.70 -3.67
C GLU A 369 -10.86 29.86 -3.22
N TYR A 370 -10.70 28.64 -3.72
CA TYR A 370 -9.62 27.75 -3.31
C TYR A 370 -8.28 28.11 -3.99
N GLY A 371 -7.19 28.12 -3.21
CA GLY A 371 -5.86 28.46 -3.72
C GLY A 371 -5.64 29.95 -4.04
N THR A 372 -6.57 30.84 -3.64
CA THR A 372 -6.42 32.29 -3.79
C THR A 372 -5.61 32.95 -2.66
N ASP A 373 -5.52 32.29 -1.51
CA ASP A 373 -4.53 32.62 -0.48
C ASP A 373 -3.16 32.14 -0.96
N GLU A 374 -2.15 33.01 -0.84
CA GLU A 374 -0.73 32.68 -1.01
C GLU A 374 -0.37 31.54 -0.05
N GLY A 375 -0.66 30.30 -0.44
CA GLY A 375 -0.34 29.09 0.32
C GLY A 375 1.11 29.17 0.73
N VAL A 376 1.38 28.91 2.03
CA VAL A 376 2.68 29.04 2.72
C VAL A 376 3.76 29.58 1.79
N ALA A 377 3.91 30.91 1.76
CA ALA A 377 4.90 31.59 0.95
C ALA A 377 6.31 31.05 1.25
N ALA A 378 6.67 29.95 0.59
CA ALA A 378 8.04 29.66 0.23
C ALA A 378 8.39 30.80 -0.72
N THR A 379 9.14 31.76 -0.18
CA THR A 379 9.65 32.98 -0.83
C THR A 379 9.64 32.87 -2.35
N ASP A 380 8.84 33.72 -3.00
CA ASP A 380 8.55 33.83 -4.43
C ASP A 380 9.75 34.13 -5.34
N GLU A 381 10.84 33.39 -5.20
CA GLU A 381 11.84 33.31 -6.26
C GLU A 381 11.75 31.91 -6.85
N PRO A 382 11.38 31.73 -8.14
CA PRO A 382 11.79 30.51 -8.83
C PRO A 382 13.28 30.39 -8.55
N THR A 383 13.71 29.32 -7.86
CA THR A 383 15.12 29.08 -7.57
C THR A 383 15.85 29.33 -8.88
N ALA A 384 16.63 30.42 -8.91
CA ALA A 384 17.28 30.86 -10.13
C ALA A 384 17.99 29.62 -10.71
N ALA A 385 17.87 29.40 -12.02
CA ALA A 385 18.52 28.27 -12.66
C ALA A 385 19.95 28.16 -12.11
N PRO A 386 20.33 27.02 -11.53
CA PRO A 386 21.52 26.93 -10.70
C PRO A 386 22.71 27.48 -11.46
N ASP A 387 23.54 28.27 -10.78
CA ASP A 387 24.70 28.90 -11.41
C ASP A 387 25.75 27.82 -11.74
N ARG A 388 25.64 27.27 -12.96
CA ARG A 388 26.56 26.28 -13.51
C ARG A 388 27.89 26.88 -13.98
N THR A 389 28.20 28.12 -13.61
CA THR A 389 29.48 28.77 -13.97
C THR A 389 30.58 28.56 -12.91
N GLY A 390 30.22 28.09 -11.71
CA GLY A 390 31.14 27.77 -10.62
C GLY A 390 31.75 26.36 -10.69
N GLU A 391 32.50 25.98 -9.65
CA GLU A 391 32.92 24.58 -9.45
C GLU A 391 31.73 23.76 -8.92
N PRO A 392 31.54 22.51 -9.36
CA PRO A 392 30.46 21.67 -8.87
C PRO A 392 30.68 21.34 -7.39
N LEU A 393 29.59 21.38 -6.61
CA LEU A 393 29.60 20.99 -5.21
C LEU A 393 29.85 19.48 -5.08
N VAL A 394 29.24 18.67 -5.95
CA VAL A 394 29.52 17.23 -6.08
C VAL A 394 29.94 16.96 -7.51
N SER A 395 31.05 16.26 -7.70
CA SER A 395 31.45 15.74 -9.01
C SER A 395 31.73 14.25 -8.92
N VAL A 396 31.08 13.47 -9.76
CA VAL A 396 31.21 12.02 -9.84
C VAL A 396 31.76 11.68 -11.21
N GLU A 397 32.91 11.01 -11.24
CA GLU A 397 33.61 10.64 -12.48
C GLU A 397 33.87 9.13 -12.52
N GLY A 398 33.32 8.46 -13.54
CA GLY A 398 33.54 7.06 -13.84
C GLY A 398 33.21 6.11 -12.69
N MET A 399 32.28 6.49 -11.79
CA MET A 399 32.02 5.76 -10.56
C MET A 399 31.49 4.36 -10.86
N LYS A 400 32.09 3.35 -10.22
CA LYS A 400 31.67 1.95 -10.33
C LYS A 400 31.45 1.37 -8.95
N LYS A 401 30.42 0.53 -8.83
CA LYS A 401 30.20 -0.33 -7.67
C LYS A 401 29.78 -1.71 -8.15
N HIS A 402 30.68 -2.67 -7.97
CA HIS A 402 30.44 -4.08 -8.27
C HIS A 402 30.40 -4.87 -6.95
N PHE A 403 29.43 -5.76 -6.82
CA PHE A 403 29.30 -6.67 -5.69
C PHE A 403 29.75 -8.07 -6.09
N SER A 404 30.67 -8.65 -5.33
CA SER A 404 31.03 -10.07 -5.43
C SER A 404 30.06 -10.89 -4.60
N GLN A 405 29.34 -11.82 -5.21
CA GLN A 405 28.54 -12.81 -4.48
C GLN A 405 29.50 -13.82 -3.83
N THR A 406 30.00 -13.52 -2.64
CA THR A 406 30.82 -14.46 -1.87
C THR A 406 30.69 -14.14 -0.38
N GLU A 407 29.60 -14.58 0.25
CA GLU A 407 29.47 -14.56 1.71
C GLU A 407 29.53 -16.00 2.25
N GLY A 408 30.70 -16.62 2.13
CA GLY A 408 30.94 -17.94 2.69
C GLY A 408 32.39 -18.39 2.60
N LEU A 409 33.03 -18.64 3.74
CA LEU A 409 34.38 -19.23 3.83
C LEU A 409 34.49 -20.64 3.24
N LEU A 410 33.35 -21.29 2.92
CA LEU A 410 33.28 -22.64 2.36
C LEU A 410 33.32 -22.67 0.83
N ASP A 411 32.90 -21.59 0.15
CA ASP A 411 32.82 -21.55 -1.33
C ASP A 411 34.15 -21.25 -2.01
N SER A 412 35.18 -20.80 -1.29
CA SER A 412 36.52 -20.61 -1.87
C SER A 412 37.14 -21.92 -2.37
N TRP A 413 36.59 -23.08 -1.97
CA TRP A 413 37.08 -24.40 -2.38
C TRP A 413 36.37 -24.96 -3.61
N LEU A 414 35.17 -24.46 -3.94
CA LEU A 414 34.42 -24.80 -5.14
C LEU A 414 34.35 -23.52 -5.98
N ALA A 415 35.36 -23.31 -6.82
CA ALA A 415 35.39 -22.20 -7.77
C ALA A 415 34.21 -22.33 -8.75
N SER A 416 33.08 -21.75 -8.39
CA SER A 416 32.02 -21.38 -9.32
C SER A 416 32.35 -19.97 -9.81
N ASP A 417 32.50 -19.82 -11.12
CA ASP A 417 32.68 -18.53 -11.82
C ASP A 417 31.41 -17.66 -11.70
N THR A 418 31.06 -17.21 -10.48
CA THR A 418 29.94 -16.29 -10.29
C THR A 418 30.38 -14.90 -10.74
N LYS A 419 29.78 -14.43 -11.84
CA LYS A 419 30.05 -13.10 -12.40
C LYS A 419 29.65 -12.03 -11.38
N PRO A 420 30.48 -10.99 -11.17
CA PRO A 420 30.15 -9.91 -10.24
C PRO A 420 28.92 -9.13 -10.72
N VAL A 421 28.04 -8.77 -9.79
CA VAL A 421 26.88 -7.92 -10.07
C VAL A 421 27.37 -6.48 -10.20
N ARG A 422 27.24 -5.89 -11.39
CA ARG A 422 27.64 -4.51 -11.66
C ARG A 422 26.49 -3.55 -11.40
N ALA A 423 26.32 -3.14 -10.14
CA ALA A 423 25.21 -2.27 -9.73
C ALA A 423 25.37 -0.83 -10.24
N VAL A 424 26.61 -0.34 -10.33
CA VAL A 424 26.97 0.94 -10.95
C VAL A 424 28.21 0.70 -11.81
N ASP A 425 28.21 1.13 -13.08
CA ASP A 425 29.29 0.83 -14.03
C ASP A 425 29.65 2.03 -14.92
N GLY A 426 30.29 3.05 -14.33
CA GLY A 426 30.80 4.21 -15.05
C GLY A 426 29.78 5.35 -15.13
N VAL A 427 29.26 5.77 -13.97
CA VAL A 427 28.33 6.90 -13.87
C VAL A 427 29.12 8.19 -13.70
N ASP A 428 28.74 9.21 -14.47
CA ASP A 428 29.31 10.56 -14.47
C ASP A 428 28.19 11.58 -14.25
N PHE A 429 28.32 12.46 -13.26
CA PHE A 429 27.43 13.63 -13.10
C PHE A 429 28.05 14.67 -12.16
N ASP A 430 27.57 15.90 -12.31
CA ASP A 430 27.89 17.02 -11.43
C ASP A 430 26.61 17.55 -10.77
N VAL A 431 26.73 18.05 -9.54
CA VAL A 431 25.68 18.79 -8.82
C VAL A 431 26.27 20.11 -8.35
N TYR A 432 25.67 21.22 -8.77
CA TYR A 432 26.10 22.57 -8.39
C TYR A 432 25.39 23.05 -7.11
N GLU A 433 25.94 24.07 -6.45
CA GLU A 433 25.30 24.65 -5.27
C GLU A 433 23.91 25.22 -5.62
N GLY A 434 22.89 24.85 -4.84
CA GLY A 434 21.50 25.22 -5.10
C GLY A 434 20.81 24.44 -6.23
N GLU A 435 21.48 23.45 -6.84
CA GLU A 435 20.88 22.59 -7.87
C GLU A 435 20.16 21.38 -7.27
N THR A 436 18.99 21.07 -7.81
CA THR A 436 18.29 19.80 -7.57
C THR A 436 18.50 18.88 -8.78
N LEU A 437 19.29 17.82 -8.60
CA LEU A 437 19.48 16.78 -9.61
C LEU A 437 18.54 15.59 -9.36
N GLY A 438 17.66 15.30 -10.34
CA GLY A 438 16.80 14.12 -10.31
C GLY A 438 17.49 12.89 -10.94
N LEU A 439 17.68 11.82 -10.18
CA LEU A 439 18.16 10.53 -10.67
C LEU A 439 17.00 9.52 -10.79
N VAL A 440 16.58 9.23 -12.03
CA VAL A 440 15.41 8.39 -12.33
C VAL A 440 15.82 7.12 -13.07
N GLY A 441 15.10 6.03 -12.82
CA GLY A 441 15.26 4.75 -13.50
C GLY A 441 14.42 3.66 -12.84
N GLU A 442 14.28 2.50 -13.49
CA GLU A 442 13.50 1.37 -12.98
C GLU A 442 14.07 0.80 -11.66
N SER A 443 13.26 0.01 -10.94
CA SER A 443 13.77 -0.70 -9.76
C SER A 443 14.97 -1.58 -10.10
N GLY A 444 15.99 -1.59 -9.22
CA GLY A 444 17.22 -2.34 -9.46
C GLY A 444 18.26 -1.68 -10.38
N CYS A 445 18.00 -0.51 -10.99
CA CYS A 445 18.94 0.16 -11.89
C CYS A 445 20.15 0.84 -11.20
N GLY A 446 20.26 0.73 -9.86
CA GLY A 446 21.43 1.23 -9.11
C GLY A 446 21.28 2.59 -8.44
N LYS A 447 20.12 3.28 -8.48
CA LYS A 447 19.92 4.62 -7.87
C LYS A 447 20.38 4.72 -6.41
N SER A 448 19.86 3.83 -5.55
CA SER A 448 20.18 3.81 -4.13
C SER A 448 21.64 3.39 -3.89
N THR A 449 22.21 2.56 -4.76
CA THR A 449 23.63 2.23 -4.75
C THR A 449 24.48 3.45 -5.10
N THR A 450 24.15 4.20 -6.15
CA THR A 450 24.80 5.45 -6.55
C THR A 450 24.82 6.44 -5.40
N GLY A 451 23.66 6.75 -4.78
CA GLY A 451 23.58 7.68 -3.65
C GLY A 451 24.41 7.23 -2.43
N ARG A 452 24.35 5.94 -2.07
CA ARG A 452 25.17 5.38 -0.98
C ARG A 452 26.67 5.40 -1.30
N THR A 453 27.05 5.20 -2.56
CA THR A 453 28.46 5.24 -2.99
C THR A 453 29.02 6.65 -3.02
N VAL A 454 28.23 7.65 -3.42
CA VAL A 454 28.62 9.08 -3.33
C VAL A 454 28.99 9.45 -1.89
N LEU A 455 28.23 9.00 -0.90
CA LEU A 455 28.49 9.26 0.52
C LEU A 455 29.57 8.35 1.14
N ARG A 456 30.18 7.47 0.34
CA ARG A 456 31.04 6.35 0.78
C ARG A 456 30.42 5.45 1.86
N LEU A 457 29.09 5.37 1.96
CA LEU A 457 28.42 4.34 2.75
C LEU A 457 28.67 2.95 2.14
N LEU A 458 28.84 2.92 0.82
CA LEU A 458 29.40 1.81 0.08
C LEU A 458 30.69 2.28 -0.59
N GLU A 459 31.81 1.59 -0.36
CA GLU A 459 33.06 1.96 -1.04
C GLU A 459 32.94 1.71 -2.55
N PRO A 460 33.27 2.71 -3.40
CA PRO A 460 33.32 2.52 -4.84
C PRO A 460 34.37 1.47 -5.19
N THR A 461 34.07 0.64 -6.19
CA THR A 461 35.04 -0.29 -6.78
C THR A 461 36.07 0.45 -7.62
N ASP A 462 35.65 1.53 -8.29
CA ASP A 462 36.47 2.37 -9.16
C ASP A 462 35.79 3.74 -9.34
N GLY A 463 36.52 4.69 -9.93
CA GLY A 463 36.05 6.05 -10.15
C GLY A 463 36.31 7.00 -8.98
N LYS A 464 35.86 8.25 -9.14
CA LYS A 464 36.20 9.36 -8.25
C LYS A 464 34.93 10.10 -7.82
N VAL A 465 34.86 10.46 -6.54
CA VAL A 465 33.79 11.30 -5.99
C VAL A 465 34.42 12.48 -5.27
N VAL A 466 34.15 13.69 -5.76
CA VAL A 466 34.62 14.95 -5.19
C VAL A 466 33.44 15.67 -4.56
N PHE A 467 33.60 16.12 -3.31
CA PHE A 467 32.63 16.95 -2.61
C PHE A 467 33.31 18.23 -2.11
N ALA A 468 32.76 19.40 -2.45
CA ALA A 468 33.29 20.71 -2.12
C ALA A 468 34.80 20.85 -2.44
N GLY A 469 35.21 20.37 -3.61
CA GLY A 469 36.60 20.38 -4.08
C GLY A 469 37.52 19.29 -3.50
N GLU A 470 37.03 18.43 -2.61
CA GLU A 470 37.82 17.39 -1.94
C GLU A 470 37.43 15.97 -2.39
N ASP A 471 38.42 15.15 -2.76
CA ASP A 471 38.21 13.77 -3.17
C ASP A 471 37.94 12.86 -1.95
N LEU A 472 36.74 12.28 -1.91
CA LEU A 472 36.31 11.45 -0.79
C LEU A 472 37.06 10.12 -0.71
N ALA A 473 37.68 9.63 -1.80
CA ALA A 473 38.36 8.34 -1.83
C ALA A 473 39.56 8.27 -0.88
N GLY A 474 40.24 9.39 -0.66
CA GLY A 474 41.44 9.49 0.19
C GLY A 474 41.18 9.75 1.66
N LEU A 475 39.93 10.01 2.06
CA LEU A 475 39.61 10.37 3.44
C LEU A 475 39.64 9.17 4.38
N ASP A 476 40.21 9.38 5.56
CA ASP A 476 40.13 8.44 6.67
C ASP A 476 38.76 8.51 7.37
N GLY A 477 38.54 7.63 8.35
CA GLY A 477 37.22 7.49 8.99
C GLY A 477 36.74 8.74 9.72
N ASP A 478 37.64 9.54 10.28
CA ASP A 478 37.28 10.73 11.04
C ASP A 478 37.05 11.94 10.11
N ALA A 479 37.89 12.12 9.09
CA ALA A 479 37.67 13.15 8.06
C ALA A 479 36.39 12.88 7.26
N LEU A 480 36.09 11.61 6.98
CA LEU A 480 34.85 11.23 6.29
C LEU A 480 33.60 11.48 7.17
N ARG A 481 33.71 11.30 8.50
CA ARG A 481 32.63 11.65 9.43
C ARG A 481 32.36 13.15 9.47
N GLU A 482 33.41 13.97 9.43
CA GLU A 482 33.28 15.42 9.36
C GLU A 482 32.55 15.83 8.09
N LYS A 483 32.97 15.33 6.92
CA LYS A 483 32.29 15.61 5.64
C LYS A 483 30.86 15.12 5.58
N ARG A 484 30.55 13.97 6.19
CA ARG A 484 29.16 13.46 6.27
C ARG A 484 28.23 14.34 7.11
N ARG A 485 28.74 15.27 7.93
CA ARG A 485 27.89 16.27 8.60
C ARG A 485 27.29 17.24 7.57
N GLU A 486 28.03 17.53 6.51
CA GLU A 486 27.63 18.41 5.41
C GLU A 486 26.85 17.66 4.31
N MET A 487 26.78 16.33 4.37
CA MET A 487 26.07 15.48 3.41
C MET A 487 25.09 14.55 4.14
N GLN A 488 23.81 14.90 4.15
CA GLN A 488 22.77 14.08 4.79
C GLN A 488 22.03 13.21 3.78
N MET A 489 21.67 11.98 4.17
CA MET A 489 20.89 11.06 3.35
C MET A 489 19.57 10.74 4.04
N ILE A 490 18.48 10.83 3.28
CA ILE A 490 17.21 10.21 3.64
C ILE A 490 17.19 8.84 2.96
N PHE A 491 17.08 7.79 3.75
CA PHE A 491 17.04 6.42 3.23
C PHE A 491 15.65 6.09 2.67
N GLN A 492 15.63 5.23 1.65
CA GLN A 492 14.41 4.82 0.97
C GLN A 492 13.43 4.04 1.87
N ASP A 493 13.94 3.30 2.84
CA ASP A 493 13.12 2.50 3.77
C ASP A 493 13.26 3.05 5.21
N PRO A 494 12.20 3.70 5.75
CA PRO A 494 12.19 4.20 7.11
C PRO A 494 12.28 3.09 8.17
N LEU A 495 11.73 1.89 7.91
CA LEU A 495 11.69 0.79 8.89
C LEU A 495 13.09 0.24 9.19
N SER A 496 13.94 0.08 8.17
CA SER A 496 15.34 -0.29 8.39
C SER A 496 16.19 0.84 8.99
N SER A 497 15.67 2.07 9.03
CA SER A 497 16.38 3.26 9.52
C SER A 497 16.02 3.64 10.96
N LEU A 498 14.93 3.10 11.52
CA LEU A 498 14.46 3.38 12.88
C LEU A 498 14.75 2.17 13.79
N ASP A 499 15.40 2.36 14.95
CA ASP A 499 15.53 1.28 15.94
C ASP A 499 14.19 1.11 16.68
N PRO A 500 13.49 -0.03 16.52
CA PRO A 500 12.17 -0.25 17.12
C PRO A 500 12.22 -0.35 18.66
N ARG A 501 13.42 -0.41 19.25
CA ARG A 501 13.62 -0.39 20.71
C ARG A 501 13.80 1.03 21.26
N MET A 502 13.88 2.02 20.39
CA MET A 502 13.99 3.44 20.77
C MET A 502 12.64 4.12 20.62
N ASN A 503 12.34 5.04 21.54
CA ASN A 503 11.18 5.90 21.37
C ASN A 503 11.50 7.00 20.35
N VAL A 504 10.46 7.57 19.72
CA VAL A 504 10.60 8.60 18.68
C VAL A 504 11.51 9.76 19.12
N GLY A 505 11.39 10.21 20.37
CA GLY A 505 12.24 11.28 20.90
C GLY A 505 13.71 10.89 20.96
N ALA A 506 14.01 9.66 21.37
CA ALA A 506 15.38 9.13 21.41
C ALA A 506 15.96 8.96 20.01
N THR A 507 15.16 8.51 19.04
CA THR A 507 15.59 8.36 17.64
C THR A 507 15.93 9.71 17.00
N ILE A 508 15.18 10.78 17.33
CA ILE A 508 15.49 12.14 16.85
C ILE A 508 16.68 12.74 17.62
N ALA A 509 16.79 12.46 18.93
CA ALA A 509 17.88 12.99 19.76
C ALA A 509 19.24 12.34 19.47
N GLU A 510 19.26 11.11 18.97
CA GLU A 510 20.50 10.36 18.74
C GLU A 510 21.44 11.07 17.72
N PRO A 511 20.99 11.46 16.52
CA PRO A 511 21.83 12.26 15.61
C PRO A 511 22.30 13.58 16.23
N LEU A 512 21.43 14.29 16.96
CA LEU A 512 21.77 15.55 17.62
C LEU A 512 22.90 15.35 18.64
N THR A 513 22.83 14.26 19.41
CA THR A 513 23.84 13.86 20.40
C THR A 513 25.15 13.46 19.72
N ILE A 514 25.09 12.67 18.64
CA ILE A 514 26.27 12.23 17.88
C ILE A 514 27.01 13.40 17.23
N HIS A 515 26.27 14.45 16.86
CA HIS A 515 26.81 15.63 16.18
C HIS A 515 27.13 16.80 17.10
N ASP A 516 27.02 16.64 18.44
CA ASP A 516 27.24 17.70 19.44
C ASP A 516 26.45 18.98 19.14
N LEU A 517 25.26 18.84 18.55
CA LEU A 517 24.38 19.98 18.27
C LEU A 517 23.67 20.40 19.57
N PRO A 518 23.50 21.71 19.83
CA PRO A 518 22.93 22.17 21.09
C PRO A 518 21.50 21.64 21.26
N GLU A 519 21.24 20.99 22.41
CA GLU A 519 19.90 20.71 22.91
C GLU A 519 19.17 22.07 23.03
N THR A 520 18.20 22.32 22.14
CA THR A 520 17.36 23.53 22.17
C THR A 520 15.98 23.22 22.69
#